data_AF-A0AAU6LKS7-F1
#
_entry.id   AF-A0AAU6LKS7-F1
#
_cell.length_a   1.000
_cell.length_b   1.000
_cell.length_c   1.000
_cell.angle_alpha   90.00
_cell.angle_beta   90.00
_cell.angle_gamma   90.00
#
_symmetry.space_group_name_H-M   'P 1'
#
loop_
_entity.id
_entity.type
_entity.pdbx_description
1 polymer ?
#
loop_
_entity_poly.entity_id
_entity_poly.type
_entity_poly.pdbx_seq_one_letter_code
_entity_poly.pdbx_strand_id
1 'polypeptide(L)'
;MDVEIYLQECLESIARQTFSALEVIMVDDGSTDSSTAIAADFARRDPRFKLLRQESMGPGHARNVGIRAAHPQAEFLAFVDGDDVIPEYAYELLVQTL
;
A
#
# COMPACT_ATOMS: atom_id res chain seq x y z
N MET A 1 -7.34 -1.57 10.50
CA MET A 1 -8.62 -1.54 9.76
C MET A 1 -8.79 -2.89 9.12
N ASP A 2 -9.90 -3.56 9.39
CA ASP A 2 -10.11 -4.93 8.94
C ASP A 2 -10.65 -4.93 7.49
N VAL A 3 -9.86 -5.45 6.56
CA VAL A 3 -10.12 -5.46 5.10
C VAL A 3 -9.70 -6.80 4.46
N GLU A 4 -9.60 -7.89 5.24
CA GLU A 4 -9.02 -9.17 4.79
C GLU A 4 -9.65 -9.73 3.49
N ILE A 5 -10.94 -9.45 3.27
CA ILE A 5 -11.69 -9.92 2.09
C ILE A 5 -11.20 -9.26 0.80
N TYR A 6 -10.74 -8.01 0.86
CA TYR A 6 -10.42 -7.19 -0.31
C TYR A 6 -8.91 -6.99 -0.49
N LEU A 7 -8.16 -7.06 0.61
CA LEU A 7 -6.76 -6.66 0.65
C LEU A 7 -5.88 -7.45 -0.34
N GLN A 8 -6.15 -8.73 -0.53
CA GLN A 8 -5.39 -9.53 -1.48
C GLN A 8 -5.54 -8.99 -2.90
N GLU A 9 -6.77 -8.72 -3.35
CA GLU A 9 -7.03 -8.21 -4.70
C GLU A 9 -6.46 -6.80 -4.88
N CYS A 10 -6.61 -5.94 -3.86
CA CYS A 10 -6.00 -4.61 -3.82
C CYS A 10 -4.48 -4.68 -4.05
N LEU A 11 -3.76 -5.46 -3.23
CA LEU A 11 -2.31 -5.55 -3.31
C LEU A 11 -1.85 -6.24 -4.61
N GLU A 12 -2.58 -7.23 -5.12
CA GLU A 12 -2.30 -7.84 -6.43
C GLU A 12 -2.41 -6.81 -7.56
N SER A 13 -3.40 -5.92 -7.52
CA SER A 13 -3.58 -4.88 -8.53
C SER A 13 -2.44 -3.85 -8.56
N ILE A 14 -1.89 -3.53 -7.38
CA ILE A 14 -0.70 -2.66 -7.24
C ILE A 14 0.55 -3.41 -7.71
N ALA A 15 0.69 -4.70 -7.38
CA ALA A 15 1.84 -5.49 -7.79
C ALA A 15 1.95 -5.65 -9.33
N ARG A 16 0.81 -5.65 -10.04
CA ARG A 16 0.70 -5.75 -11.50
C ARG A 16 0.86 -4.42 -12.25
N GLN A 17 1.12 -3.32 -11.55
CA GLN A 17 1.31 -2.02 -12.21
C GLN A 17 2.43 -2.07 -13.26
N THR A 18 2.20 -1.48 -14.43
CA THR A 18 3.19 -1.35 -15.52
C THR A 18 4.33 -0.42 -15.12
N PHE A 19 4.03 0.60 -14.31
CA PHE A 19 5.04 1.45 -13.68
C PHE A 19 5.74 0.68 -12.55
N SER A 20 7.01 0.31 -12.77
CA SER A 20 7.75 -0.59 -11.87
C SER A 20 8.52 0.13 -10.75
N ALA A 21 8.80 1.44 -10.91
CA ALA A 21 9.52 2.26 -9.93
C ALA A 21 8.60 2.70 -8.77
N LEU A 22 8.01 1.71 -8.09
CA LEU A 22 7.07 1.90 -6.99
C LEU A 22 7.68 1.46 -5.66
N GLU A 23 7.35 2.22 -4.63
CA GLU A 23 7.43 1.81 -3.22
C GLU A 23 6.01 1.74 -2.68
N VAL A 24 5.66 0.63 -2.02
CA VAL A 24 4.33 0.40 -1.45
C VAL A 24 4.46 0.26 0.05
N ILE A 25 3.92 1.22 0.80
CA ILE A 25 3.94 1.22 2.27
C ILE A 25 2.55 0.87 2.76
N MET A 26 2.41 -0.34 3.29
CA MET A 26 1.21 -0.84 3.94
C MET A 26 1.29 -0.51 5.43
N VAL A 27 0.30 0.21 5.95
CA VAL A 27 0.24 0.56 7.39
C VAL A 27 -0.93 -0.18 8.03
N ASP A 28 -0.62 -1.25 8.76
CA ASP A 28 -1.57 -1.97 9.59
C ASP A 28 -1.87 -1.16 10.86
N ASP A 29 -3.06 -0.56 10.89
CA ASP A 29 -3.60 0.25 11.99
C ASP A 29 -4.35 -0.60 13.03
N GLY A 30 -3.67 -1.63 13.54
CA GLY A 30 -4.19 -2.50 14.59
C GLY A 30 -5.30 -3.45 14.14
N SER A 31 -5.19 -4.03 12.95
CA SER A 31 -6.16 -5.02 12.46
C SER A 31 -6.22 -6.26 13.36
N THR A 32 -7.42 -6.82 13.47
CA THR A 32 -7.72 -8.01 14.28
C THR A 32 -8.08 -9.24 13.44
N ASP A 33 -8.23 -9.03 12.14
CA ASP A 33 -8.49 -10.04 11.12
C ASP A 33 -7.18 -10.54 10.46
N SER A 34 -7.28 -11.20 9.31
CA SER A 34 -6.13 -11.75 8.58
C SER A 34 -5.35 -10.69 7.77
N SER A 35 -5.75 -9.40 7.80
CA SER A 35 -5.15 -8.35 6.96
C SER A 35 -3.64 -8.23 7.15
N THR A 36 -3.16 -8.28 8.41
CA THR A 36 -1.72 -8.21 8.72
C THR A 36 -0.96 -9.36 8.09
N ALA A 37 -1.53 -10.57 8.11
CA ALA A 37 -0.90 -11.76 7.57
C ALA A 37 -0.80 -11.68 6.04
N ILE A 38 -1.86 -11.20 5.37
CA ILE A 38 -1.87 -10.96 3.93
C ILE A 38 -0.79 -9.93 3.56
N ALA A 39 -0.75 -8.77 4.23
CA ALA A 39 0.24 -7.73 3.95
C ALA A 39 1.68 -8.21 4.21
N ALA A 40 1.90 -9.02 5.25
CA ALA A 40 3.21 -9.60 5.56
C ALA A 40 3.69 -10.56 4.47
N ASP A 41 2.78 -11.34 3.87
CA ASP A 41 3.10 -12.22 2.74
C ASP A 41 3.60 -11.44 1.52
N PHE A 42 2.93 -10.33 1.20
CA PHE A 42 3.35 -9.44 0.11
C PHE A 42 4.71 -8.82 0.37
N ALA A 43 4.95 -8.27 1.57
CA ALA A 43 6.25 -7.71 1.93
C ALA A 43 7.39 -8.74 1.88
N ARG A 44 7.08 -10.03 2.07
CA ARG A 44 8.06 -11.13 1.99
C ARG A 44 8.39 -11.51 0.55
N ARG A 45 7.44 -11.39 -0.39
CA ARG A 45 7.58 -11.87 -1.78
C ARG A 45 7.95 -10.79 -2.79
N ASP A 46 7.62 -9.53 -2.51
CA ASP A 46 7.90 -8.39 -3.39
C ASP A 46 8.64 -7.28 -2.61
N PRO A 47 9.91 -6.99 -2.95
CA PRO A 47 10.73 -6.03 -2.20
C PRO A 47 10.23 -4.58 -2.30
N ARG A 48 9.29 -4.27 -3.20
CA ARG A 48 8.63 -2.96 -3.28
C ARG A 48 7.68 -2.73 -2.10
N PHE A 49 7.18 -3.81 -1.48
CA PHE A 49 6.18 -3.75 -0.43
C PHE A 49 6.82 -3.75 0.95
N LYS A 50 6.42 -2.80 1.79
CA LYS A 50 6.88 -2.64 3.18
C LYS A 50 5.67 -2.61 4.10
N LEU A 51 5.67 -3.45 5.14
CA LEU A 51 4.64 -3.46 6.17
C LEU A 51 5.13 -2.70 7.40
N LEU A 52 4.33 -1.72 7.83
CA LEU A 52 4.43 -1.06 9.13
C LEU A 52 3.22 -1.43 9.96
N ARG A 53 3.42 -1.61 11.26
CA ARG A 53 2.34 -1.93 12.19
C ARG A 53 2.33 -0.97 13.37
N GLN A 54 1.14 -0.55 13.77
CA GLN A 54 0.90 0.32 14.91
C GLN A 54 -0.35 -0.13 15.68
N GLU A 55 -0.56 0.45 16.86
CA GLU A 55 -1.86 0.38 17.54
C GLU A 55 -2.91 1.18 16.76
N SER A 56 -4.20 0.89 16.97
CA SER A 56 -5.27 1.56 16.24
C SER A 56 -5.35 3.04 16.62
N MET A 57 -4.96 3.90 15.68
CA MET A 57 -4.92 5.37 15.82
C MET A 57 -5.71 6.07 14.69
N GLY A 58 -6.35 5.31 13.82
CA GLY A 58 -7.21 5.78 12.74
C GLY A 58 -6.48 6.01 11.42
N PRO A 59 -7.23 6.06 10.30
CA PRO A 59 -6.67 6.07 8.94
C PRO A 59 -5.84 7.33 8.64
N GLY A 60 -6.20 8.48 9.21
CA GLY A 60 -5.41 9.71 9.05
C GLY A 60 -4.02 9.60 9.69
N HIS A 61 -3.93 8.95 10.86
CA HIS A 61 -2.63 8.70 11.50
C HIS A 61 -1.82 7.70 10.69
N ALA A 62 -2.45 6.62 10.22
CA ALA A 62 -1.82 5.60 9.40
C ALA A 62 -1.20 6.19 8.12
N ARG A 63 -1.93 7.05 7.40
CA ARG A 63 -1.40 7.78 6.23
C ARG A 63 -0.19 8.63 6.58
N ASN A 64 -0.24 9.35 7.70
CA ASN A 64 0.90 10.15 8.16
C ASN A 64 2.13 9.31 8.53
N VAL A 65 1.94 8.11 9.07
CA VAL A 65 3.05 7.15 9.30
C VAL A 65 3.65 6.71 7.97
N GLY A 66 2.82 6.39 6.98
CA GLY A 66 3.26 6.06 5.63
C GLY A 66 4.10 7.17 4.99
N ILE A 67 3.62 8.42 5.04
CA ILE A 67 4.35 9.60 4.52
C ILE A 67 5.73 9.74 5.17
N ARG A 68 5.84 9.57 6.49
CA ARG A 68 7.12 9.68 7.21
C ARG A 68 8.10 8.55 6.88
N ALA A 69 7.59 7.39 6.47
CA ALA A 69 8.39 6.23 6.11
C ALA A 69 8.75 6.18 4.62
N ALA A 70 8.12 7.02 3.79
CA ALA A 70 8.37 7.11 2.36
C ALA A 70 9.85 7.40 2.07
N HIS A 71 10.35 6.80 0.99
CA HIS A 71 11.73 6.97 0.58
C HIS A 71 12.03 8.47 0.32
N PRO A 72 13.19 9.01 0.77
CA PRO A 72 13.50 10.44 0.62
C PRO A 72 13.59 10.93 -0.84
N GLN A 73 13.76 10.00 -1.80
CA GLN A 73 13.78 10.29 -3.23
C GLN A 73 12.43 10.06 -3.93
N ALA A 74 11.37 9.70 -3.18
CA ALA A 74 10.04 9.59 -3.76
C ALA A 74 9.56 10.98 -4.20
N GLU A 75 9.26 11.12 -5.49
CA GLU A 75 8.81 12.38 -6.09
C GLU A 75 7.29 12.59 -5.94
N PHE A 76 6.54 11.49 -5.95
CA PHE A 76 5.09 11.50 -5.86
C PHE A 76 4.59 10.62 -4.72
N LEU A 77 3.44 10.98 -4.17
CA LEU A 77 2.69 10.19 -3.21
C LEU A 77 1.29 9.91 -3.75
N ALA A 78 0.88 8.65 -3.67
CA ALA A 78 -0.49 8.22 -3.95
C ALA A 78 -1.00 7.44 -2.73
N PHE A 79 -2.30 7.57 -2.47
CA PHE A 79 -2.99 6.82 -1.42
C PHE A 79 -3.98 5.86 -2.07
N VAL A 80 -4.03 4.64 -1.55
CA VAL A 80 -4.97 3.59 -1.97
C VAL A 80 -5.63 3.06 -0.70
N ASP A 81 -6.95 2.97 -0.73
CA ASP A 81 -7.70 2.32 0.35
C ASP A 81 -7.65 0.80 0.15
N GLY A 82 -7.55 0.04 1.24
CA GLY A 82 -7.26 -1.40 1.21
C GLY A 82 -8.36 -2.27 0.61
N ASP A 83 -9.50 -1.66 0.27
CA ASP A 83 -10.67 -2.23 -0.37
C ASP A 83 -10.84 -1.83 -1.84
N ASP A 84 -9.91 -1.06 -2.41
CA ASP A 84 -9.92 -0.64 -3.81
C ASP A 84 -8.96 -1.44 -4.71
N VAL A 85 -9.32 -1.54 -5.98
CA VAL A 85 -8.50 -2.16 -7.05
C VAL A 85 -8.05 -1.09 -8.04
N ILE A 86 -6.75 -1.10 -8.36
CA ILE A 86 -6.13 -0.10 -9.25
C ILE A 86 -5.88 -0.70 -10.64
N PRO A 87 -6.35 -0.05 -11.74
CA PRO A 87 -6.03 -0.50 -13.10
C PRO A 87 -4.52 -0.56 -13.35
N GLU A 88 -4.05 -1.59 -14.06
CA GLU A 88 -2.61 -1.91 -14.19
C GLU A 88 -1.74 -0.78 -14.76
N TYR A 89 -2.34 0.16 -15.51
CA TYR A 89 -1.65 1.29 -16.14
C TYR A 89 -1.83 2.63 -15.41
N ALA A 90 -2.48 2.63 -14.23
CA ALA A 90 -2.89 3.86 -13.55
C ALA A 90 -1.69 4.74 -13.19
N TYR A 91 -0.67 4.21 -12.53
CA TYR A 91 0.47 5.03 -12.11
C TYR A 91 1.36 5.46 -13.28
N GLU A 92 1.48 4.63 -14.32
CA GLU A 92 2.19 5.02 -15.54
C GLU A 92 1.54 6.26 -16.18
N LEU A 93 0.21 6.24 -16.35
CA LEU A 93 -0.53 7.37 -16.89
C LEU A 93 -0.43 8.61 -16.00
N LEU A 94 -0.60 8.45 -14.68
CA LEU A 94 -0.52 9.58 -13.74
C LEU A 94 0.84 10.28 -13.84
N VAL A 95 1.95 9.52 -13.81
CA VAL A 95 3.30 10.08 -13.90
C VAL A 95 3.56 10.73 -15.26
N GLN A 96 3.07 10.17 -16.36
CA GLN A 96 3.29 10.71 -17.71
C GLN A 96 2.51 12.01 -18.00
N THR A 97 1.54 12.37 -17.17
CA THR A 97 0.68 13.56 -17.37
C THR A 97 1.03 14.76 -16.50
N LEU A 98 2.07 14.65 -15.67
CA LEU A 98 2.58 15.71 -14.80
C LEU A 98 3.82 16.38 -15.41
#